data_AF-A0A956XUI7-F1
#
_entry.id   AF-A0A956XUI7-F1
#
_cell.length_a   1.000
_cell.length_b   1.000
_cell.length_c   1.000
_cell.angle_alpha   90.00
_cell.angle_beta   90.00
_cell.angle_gamma   90.00
#
_symmetry.space_group_name_H-M   'P 1'
#
loop_
_entity.id
_entity.type
_entity.pdbx_description
1 polymer ?
#
loop_
_entity_poly.entity_id
_entity_poly.type
_entity_poly.pdbx_seq_one_letter_code
_entity_poly.pdbx_strand_id
1 'polypeptide(L)'
;MPCFIRKLTPDGIVPVGYSADSLADAAQYEPDNGIYTVTNTYQVTKVLKLGAHLDRMEDSARRAGFELELDRPRLRTALREMILQANYGDVRFRVTVTADKPDIFIISLEPFSPPSQKLIEEGVHCITAPNSARHSAEMKATSWMHDRKRLADAMPAGIYDTFLLDADGNMMEGLGANFYAILSGTLRTAGTGVLKGIAQQIVLEVAPDILPIQMDAVHVSQIGQLEESFLTSSSRGIIPVVAIDGILIGAGVPGPLTRQLIAAYRAWVDAHLEAL
;
A
#
# COMPACT_ATOMS: atom_id res chain seq x y z
N MET A 1 -14.01 16.33 1.40
CA MET A 1 -15.17 15.80 0.63
C MET A 1 -15.41 14.39 1.14
N PRO A 2 -16.65 13.97 1.39
CA PRO A 2 -16.94 12.63 1.89
C PRO A 2 -16.51 11.56 0.88
N CYS A 3 -16.35 10.32 1.33
CA CYS A 3 -16.00 9.22 0.44
C CYS A 3 -17.16 8.92 -0.52
N PHE A 4 -16.87 8.79 -1.82
CA PHE A 4 -17.85 8.41 -2.83
C PHE A 4 -17.89 6.89 -2.99
N ILE A 5 -18.97 6.26 -2.52
CA ILE A 5 -19.08 4.80 -2.42
C ILE A 5 -20.25 4.29 -3.26
N ARG A 6 -20.01 3.25 -4.08
CA ARG A 6 -21.02 2.55 -4.87
C ARG A 6 -20.76 1.05 -4.90
N LYS A 7 -21.77 0.29 -5.31
CA LYS A 7 -21.63 -1.12 -5.70
C LYS A 7 -21.71 -1.25 -7.21
N LEU A 8 -20.78 -1.96 -7.81
CA LEU A 8 -20.88 -2.43 -9.19
C LEU A 8 -21.52 -3.82 -9.18
N THR A 9 -22.76 -3.91 -9.62
CA THR A 9 -23.57 -5.14 -9.73
C THR A 9 -23.69 -5.56 -11.20
N PRO A 10 -24.10 -6.80 -11.52
CA PRO A 10 -24.32 -7.23 -12.91
C PRO A 10 -25.21 -6.28 -13.72
N ASP A 11 -26.18 -5.63 -13.05
CA ASP A 11 -27.13 -4.70 -13.67
C ASP A 11 -26.64 -3.23 -13.72
N GLY A 12 -25.45 -2.94 -13.16
CA GLY A 12 -24.83 -1.61 -13.19
C GLY A 12 -24.42 -1.07 -11.81
N ILE A 13 -24.11 0.22 -11.76
CA ILE A 13 -23.64 0.93 -10.57
C ILE A 13 -24.83 1.37 -9.72
N VAL A 14 -24.85 0.98 -8.44
CA VAL A 14 -25.92 1.33 -7.50
C VAL A 14 -25.36 1.96 -6.21
N PRO A 15 -26.11 2.83 -5.52
CA PRO A 15 -25.68 3.39 -4.24
C PRO A 15 -25.56 2.31 -3.15
N VAL A 16 -24.67 2.54 -2.19
CA VAL A 16 -24.67 1.82 -0.91
C VAL A 16 -25.68 2.43 0.06
N GLY A 17 -26.08 1.67 1.08
CA GLY A 17 -27.01 2.12 2.12
C GLY A 17 -26.36 2.85 3.31
N TYR A 18 -25.11 3.29 3.18
CA TYR A 18 -24.34 3.96 4.23
C TYR A 18 -23.48 5.07 3.64
N SER A 19 -22.90 5.91 4.50
CA SER A 19 -21.94 6.96 4.13
C SER A 19 -20.70 6.86 5.01
N ALA A 20 -19.58 7.36 4.49
CA ALA A 20 -18.32 7.46 5.24
C ALA A 20 -17.55 8.71 4.82
N ASP A 21 -16.77 9.28 5.75
CA ASP A 21 -16.04 10.53 5.51
C ASP A 21 -14.70 10.32 4.78
N SER A 22 -14.14 9.12 4.85
CA SER A 22 -12.86 8.74 4.21
C SER A 22 -12.82 7.24 3.91
N LEU A 23 -11.80 6.76 3.18
CA LEU A 23 -11.56 5.33 3.01
C LEU A 23 -11.23 4.62 4.32
N ALA A 24 -10.61 5.33 5.27
CA ALA A 24 -10.31 4.81 6.60
C ALA A 24 -11.61 4.60 7.39
N ASP A 25 -12.52 5.57 7.35
CA ASP A 25 -13.84 5.48 7.97
C ASP A 25 -14.72 4.43 7.28
N ALA A 26 -14.67 4.35 5.95
CA ALA A 26 -15.40 3.36 5.16
C ALA A 26 -14.99 1.91 5.48
N ALA A 27 -13.80 1.70 6.06
CA ALA A 27 -13.31 0.37 6.42
C ALA A 27 -14.24 -0.36 7.39
N GLN A 28 -14.97 0.33 8.26
CA GLN A 28 -15.90 -0.29 9.22
C GLN A 28 -17.11 -0.97 8.55
N TYR A 29 -17.40 -0.61 7.30
CA TYR A 29 -18.50 -1.19 6.50
C TYR A 29 -18.00 -2.25 5.52
N GLU A 30 -16.69 -2.51 5.48
CA GLU A 30 -16.12 -3.54 4.63
C GLU A 30 -16.42 -4.92 5.21
N PRO A 31 -16.72 -5.90 4.35
CA PRO A 31 -17.06 -7.26 4.77
C PRO A 31 -15.87 -7.93 5.46
N ASP A 32 -16.11 -8.85 6.40
CA ASP A 32 -15.04 -9.53 7.16
C ASP A 32 -14.24 -10.52 6.31
N ASN A 33 -14.88 -11.12 5.30
CA ASN A 33 -14.31 -12.11 4.38
C ASN A 33 -14.02 -11.54 2.98
N GLY A 34 -13.65 -10.26 2.91
CA GLY A 34 -13.41 -9.55 1.67
C GLY A 34 -11.96 -9.64 1.19
N ILE A 35 -11.79 -9.61 -0.12
CA ILE A 35 -10.50 -9.35 -0.78
C ILE A 35 -10.56 -7.99 -1.42
N TYR A 36 -9.48 -7.22 -1.30
CA TYR A 36 -9.48 -5.84 -1.79
C TYR A 36 -8.17 -5.44 -2.45
N THR A 37 -8.25 -4.41 -3.29
CA THR A 37 -7.09 -3.68 -3.78
C THR A 37 -7.28 -2.18 -3.53
N VAL A 38 -6.17 -1.47 -3.35
CA VAL A 38 -6.17 0.01 -3.22
C VAL A 38 -5.08 0.55 -4.10
N THR A 39 -5.43 1.55 -4.91
CA THR A 39 -4.48 2.35 -5.69
C THR A 39 -5.03 3.77 -5.85
N ASN A 40 -4.39 4.59 -6.66
CA ASN A 40 -4.82 5.95 -6.92
C ASN A 40 -4.71 6.27 -8.41
N THR A 41 -5.39 7.34 -8.81
CA THR A 41 -5.25 7.90 -10.14
C THR A 41 -4.11 8.92 -10.20
N TYR A 42 -3.74 9.21 -11.43
CA TYR A 42 -2.87 10.30 -11.85
C TYR A 42 -3.56 11.00 -13.01
N GLN A 43 -3.51 12.33 -13.06
CA GLN A 43 -4.11 13.09 -14.16
C GLN A 43 -5.59 12.71 -14.37
N VAL A 44 -6.30 12.49 -13.26
CA VAL A 44 -7.71 12.10 -13.11
C VAL A 44 -8.03 10.69 -13.61
N THR A 45 -7.63 10.32 -14.83
CA THR A 45 -8.06 9.07 -15.47
C THR A 45 -6.91 8.17 -15.90
N LYS A 46 -5.71 8.34 -15.33
CA LYS A 46 -4.62 7.38 -15.49
C LYS A 46 -4.38 6.64 -14.20
N VAL A 47 -3.88 5.43 -14.31
CA VAL A 47 -3.55 4.55 -13.19
C VAL A 47 -2.20 3.92 -13.44
N LEU A 48 -1.68 3.24 -12.42
CA LEU A 48 -0.39 2.57 -12.47
C LEU A 48 -0.57 1.09 -12.16
N LYS A 49 -0.11 0.23 -13.08
CA LYS A 49 -0.13 -1.24 -12.96
C LYS A 49 -1.49 -1.78 -12.44
N LEU A 50 -2.61 -1.26 -12.94
CA LEU A 50 -3.94 -1.71 -12.54
C LEU A 50 -4.11 -3.20 -12.84
N GLY A 51 -3.59 -3.68 -13.96
CA GLY A 51 -3.54 -5.12 -14.27
C GLY A 51 -2.94 -5.94 -13.12
N ALA A 52 -1.76 -5.56 -12.64
CA ALA A 52 -1.09 -6.25 -11.53
C ALA A 52 -1.85 -6.12 -10.19
N HIS A 53 -2.53 -5.00 -9.96
CA HIS A 53 -3.43 -4.83 -8.82
C HIS A 53 -4.60 -5.82 -8.85
N LEU A 54 -5.16 -6.09 -10.04
CA LEU A 54 -6.26 -7.04 -10.26
C LEU A 54 -5.77 -8.49 -10.25
N ASP A 55 -4.61 -8.80 -10.84
CA ASP A 55 -3.98 -10.12 -10.76
C ASP A 55 -3.77 -10.55 -9.30
N ARG A 56 -3.27 -9.63 -8.47
CA ARG A 56 -3.07 -9.90 -7.04
C ARG A 56 -4.39 -10.05 -6.28
N MET A 57 -5.45 -9.39 -6.73
CA MET A 57 -6.78 -9.54 -6.15
C MET A 57 -7.33 -10.96 -6.41
N GLU A 58 -7.17 -11.47 -7.63
CA GLU A 58 -7.52 -12.86 -8.01
C GLU A 58 -6.64 -13.88 -7.26
N ASP A 59 -5.33 -13.64 -7.14
CA ASP A 59 -4.43 -14.49 -6.33
C ASP A 59 -4.81 -14.51 -4.85
N SER A 60 -5.18 -13.36 -4.29
CA SER A 60 -5.66 -13.25 -2.90
C SER A 60 -6.96 -14.02 -2.69
N ALA A 61 -7.88 -14.00 -3.65
CA ALA A 61 -9.12 -14.80 -3.61
C ALA A 61 -8.83 -16.31 -3.65
N ARG A 62 -7.95 -16.76 -4.55
CA ARG A 62 -7.53 -18.16 -4.63
C ARG A 62 -6.94 -18.65 -3.31
N ARG A 63 -6.09 -17.84 -2.67
CA ARG A 63 -5.50 -18.12 -1.35
C ARG A 63 -6.53 -18.14 -0.23
N ALA A 64 -7.60 -17.36 -0.36
CA ALA A 64 -8.74 -17.38 0.54
C ALA A 64 -9.69 -18.58 0.30
N GLY A 65 -9.44 -19.38 -0.74
CA GLY A 65 -10.22 -20.58 -1.04
C GLY A 65 -11.45 -20.35 -1.92
N PHE A 66 -11.50 -19.26 -2.67
CA PHE A 66 -12.55 -19.04 -3.67
C PHE A 66 -12.01 -18.56 -5.02
N GLU A 67 -12.68 -18.96 -6.09
CA GLU A 67 -12.34 -18.52 -7.44
C GLU A 67 -12.92 -17.13 -7.70
N LEU A 68 -12.10 -16.27 -8.30
CA LEU A 68 -12.48 -14.93 -8.71
C LEU A 68 -11.86 -14.67 -10.08
N GLU A 69 -12.71 -14.37 -11.05
CA GLU A 69 -12.31 -13.91 -12.38
C GLU A 69 -12.89 -12.52 -12.60
N LEU A 70 -12.03 -11.52 -12.71
CA LEU A 70 -12.47 -10.13 -12.82
C LEU A 70 -12.79 -9.77 -14.27
N ASP A 71 -14.01 -9.28 -14.51
CA ASP A 71 -14.34 -8.55 -15.74
C ASP A 71 -13.65 -7.18 -15.74
N ARG A 72 -12.38 -7.17 -16.17
CA ARG A 72 -11.50 -5.99 -16.12
C ARG A 72 -12.03 -4.83 -16.98
N PRO A 73 -12.52 -5.03 -18.22
CA PRO A 73 -13.14 -3.96 -18.99
C PRO A 73 -14.32 -3.33 -18.26
N ARG A 74 -15.25 -4.11 -17.71
CA ARG A 74 -16.39 -3.60 -16.96
C ARG A 74 -15.97 -2.82 -15.72
N LEU A 75 -15.00 -3.34 -14.96
CA LEU A 75 -14.47 -2.65 -13.77
C LEU A 75 -13.79 -1.32 -14.14
N ARG A 76 -13.01 -1.27 -15.24
CA ARG A 76 -12.38 -0.04 -15.74
C ARG A 76 -13.40 1.01 -16.14
N THR A 77 -14.41 0.62 -16.94
CA THR A 77 -15.50 1.51 -17.34
C THR A 77 -16.23 2.08 -16.11
N ALA A 78 -16.57 1.23 -15.14
CA ALA A 78 -17.25 1.66 -13.93
C ALA A 78 -16.39 2.59 -13.06
N LEU A 79 -15.10 2.27 -12.85
CA LEU A 79 -14.19 3.14 -12.12
C LEU A 79 -14.10 4.51 -12.80
N ARG A 80 -13.94 4.55 -14.13
CA ARG A 80 -13.87 5.80 -14.90
C ARG A 80 -15.14 6.63 -14.76
N GLU A 81 -16.31 6.01 -14.88
CA GLU A 81 -17.61 6.68 -14.69
C GLU A 81 -17.71 7.27 -13.27
N MET A 82 -17.42 6.46 -12.25
CA MET A 82 -17.49 6.90 -10.85
C MET A 82 -16.50 8.04 -10.54
N ILE A 83 -15.28 7.99 -11.07
CA ILE A 83 -14.26 9.03 -10.86
C ILE A 83 -14.71 10.36 -11.47
N LEU A 84 -15.20 10.34 -12.70
CA LEU A 84 -15.70 11.55 -13.37
C LEU A 84 -16.95 12.10 -12.69
N GLN A 85 -17.83 11.24 -12.20
CA GLN A 85 -19.02 11.64 -11.44
C GLN A 85 -18.66 12.26 -10.09
N ALA A 86 -17.68 11.70 -9.37
CA ALA A 86 -17.23 12.23 -8.08
C ALA A 86 -16.59 13.62 -8.23
N ASN A 87 -15.90 13.87 -9.35
CA ASN A 87 -15.28 15.15 -9.69
C ASN A 87 -14.31 15.67 -8.61
N TYR A 88 -13.51 14.76 -8.04
CA TYR A 88 -12.52 15.07 -7.00
C TYR A 88 -11.13 15.40 -7.56
N GLY A 89 -10.95 15.30 -8.89
CA GLY A 89 -9.63 15.29 -9.50
C GLY A 89 -8.99 13.91 -9.36
N ASP A 90 -7.74 13.85 -8.90
CA ASP A 90 -7.12 12.56 -8.58
C ASP A 90 -7.74 11.95 -7.32
N VAL A 91 -7.97 10.64 -7.36
CA VAL A 91 -8.57 9.89 -6.26
C VAL A 91 -7.71 8.73 -5.83
N ARG A 92 -7.87 8.35 -4.57
CA ARG A 92 -7.46 7.05 -4.05
C ARG A 92 -8.72 6.20 -4.01
N PHE A 93 -8.63 5.00 -4.53
CA PHE A 93 -9.78 4.13 -4.62
C PHE A 93 -9.51 2.74 -4.07
N ARG A 94 -10.55 2.16 -3.47
CA ARG A 94 -10.60 0.78 -3.00
C ARG A 94 -11.64 0.02 -3.81
N VAL A 95 -11.28 -1.17 -4.26
CA VAL A 95 -12.21 -2.16 -4.81
C VAL A 95 -12.18 -3.37 -3.90
N THR A 96 -13.34 -3.78 -3.39
CA THR A 96 -13.51 -4.96 -2.53
C THR A 96 -14.52 -5.93 -3.15
N VAL A 97 -14.27 -7.22 -2.99
CA VAL A 97 -15.19 -8.32 -3.36
C VAL A 97 -15.25 -9.33 -2.22
N THR A 98 -16.33 -10.11 -2.13
CA THR A 98 -16.48 -11.20 -1.15
C THR A 98 -16.71 -12.54 -1.84
N ALA A 99 -16.39 -13.62 -1.14
CA ALA A 99 -16.57 -14.98 -1.63
C ALA A 99 -18.06 -15.34 -1.90
N ASP A 100 -19.00 -14.77 -1.15
CA ASP A 100 -20.44 -15.04 -1.33
C ASP A 100 -21.04 -14.29 -2.53
N LYS A 101 -20.39 -13.21 -2.98
CA LYS A 101 -20.86 -12.33 -4.06
C LYS A 101 -19.70 -11.89 -4.96
N PRO A 102 -19.06 -12.82 -5.70
CA PRO A 102 -17.88 -12.53 -6.51
C PRO A 102 -18.14 -11.55 -7.67
N ASP A 103 -19.41 -11.38 -8.08
CA ASP A 103 -19.82 -10.48 -9.18
C ASP A 103 -20.22 -9.06 -8.72
N ILE A 104 -20.14 -8.79 -7.42
CA ILE A 104 -20.50 -7.49 -6.83
C ILE A 104 -19.26 -6.86 -6.19
N PHE A 105 -18.84 -5.70 -6.73
CA PHE A 105 -17.72 -4.94 -6.19
C PHE A 105 -18.21 -3.77 -5.36
N ILE A 106 -17.64 -3.58 -4.17
CA ILE A 106 -17.74 -2.33 -3.42
C ILE A 106 -16.59 -1.43 -3.88
N ILE A 107 -16.93 -0.27 -4.44
CA ILE A 107 -15.95 0.70 -4.94
C ILE A 107 -16.09 1.98 -4.12
N SER A 108 -15.00 2.38 -3.49
CA SER A 108 -14.94 3.59 -2.65
C SER A 108 -13.85 4.52 -3.16
N LEU A 109 -14.17 5.80 -3.33
CA LEU A 109 -13.24 6.85 -3.79
C LEU A 109 -13.09 7.94 -2.74
N GLU A 110 -11.87 8.41 -2.49
CA GLU A 110 -11.61 9.65 -1.75
C GLU A 110 -10.65 10.54 -2.55
N PRO A 111 -10.69 11.89 -2.40
CA PRO A 111 -9.70 12.76 -3.00
C PRO A 111 -8.28 12.33 -2.62
N PHE A 112 -7.37 12.33 -3.58
CA PHE A 112 -5.98 11.96 -3.35
C PHE A 112 -5.06 13.16 -3.54
N SER A 113 -4.11 13.28 -2.63
CA SER A 113 -2.95 14.12 -2.80
C SER A 113 -1.71 13.26 -2.56
N PRO A 114 -0.68 13.38 -3.40
CA PRO A 114 0.57 12.68 -3.17
C PRO A 114 1.19 13.13 -1.84
N PRO A 115 2.09 12.31 -1.25
CA PRO A 115 2.83 12.70 -0.06
C PRO A 115 3.49 14.07 -0.24
N SER A 116 3.37 14.92 0.78
CA SER A 116 3.94 16.26 0.74
C SER A 116 5.46 16.22 0.53
N GLN A 117 6.00 17.24 -0.14
CA GLN A 117 7.43 17.36 -0.35
C GLN A 117 8.20 17.39 0.98
N LYS A 118 7.60 17.98 2.04
CA LYS A 118 8.14 17.97 3.41
C LYS A 118 8.41 16.55 3.93
N LEU A 119 7.45 15.62 3.77
CA LEU A 119 7.63 14.22 4.19
C LEU A 119 8.79 13.54 3.44
N ILE A 120 9.01 13.91 2.18
CA ILE A 120 10.08 13.36 1.34
C ILE A 120 11.45 13.96 1.70
N GLU A 121 11.48 15.24 2.07
CA GLU A 121 12.72 15.96 2.38
C GLU A 121 13.22 15.74 3.81
N GLU A 122 12.29 15.66 4.77
CA GLU A 122 12.57 15.49 6.20
C GLU A 122 12.53 14.02 6.62
N GLY A 123 11.77 13.18 5.91
CA GLY A 123 11.53 11.79 6.30
C GLY A 123 10.52 11.66 7.44
N VAL A 124 10.27 10.42 7.85
CA VAL A 124 9.27 10.10 8.88
C VAL A 124 9.85 9.25 10.01
N HIS A 125 9.16 9.28 11.15
CA HIS A 125 9.46 8.45 12.31
C HIS A 125 8.48 7.27 12.35
N CYS A 126 9.00 6.08 12.62
CA CYS A 126 8.22 4.86 12.76
C CYS A 126 8.51 4.17 14.09
N ILE A 127 7.69 3.20 14.44
CA ILE A 127 7.92 2.31 15.59
C ILE A 127 7.80 0.86 15.17
N THR A 128 8.22 -0.06 16.04
CA THR A 128 8.04 -1.50 15.85
C THR A 128 6.91 -2.06 16.70
N ALA A 129 6.31 -3.15 16.22
CA ALA A 129 5.37 -3.97 16.96
C ALA A 129 5.90 -5.43 16.99
N PRO A 130 6.47 -5.87 18.12
CA PRO A 130 6.95 -7.25 18.30
C PRO A 130 5.81 -8.28 18.14
N ASN A 131 6.13 -9.46 17.59
CA ASN A 131 5.19 -10.59 17.46
C ASN A 131 3.87 -10.22 16.75
N SER A 132 3.94 -9.39 15.71
CA SER A 132 2.76 -8.85 15.02
C SER A 132 2.73 -9.14 13.52
N ALA A 133 3.71 -9.89 13.00
CA ALA A 133 3.72 -10.35 11.62
C ALA A 133 2.44 -11.11 11.27
N ARG A 134 1.94 -10.89 10.05
CA ARG A 134 0.65 -11.42 9.60
C ARG A 134 0.77 -12.90 9.25
N HIS A 135 -0.13 -13.72 9.77
CA HIS A 135 -0.23 -15.13 9.38
C HIS A 135 -0.57 -15.31 7.89
N SER A 136 -1.37 -14.41 7.31
CA SER A 136 -1.79 -14.48 5.89
C SER A 136 -1.25 -13.30 5.09
N ALA A 137 0.04 -12.98 5.27
CA ALA A 137 0.64 -11.77 4.72
C ALA A 137 0.55 -11.65 3.18
N GLU A 138 0.62 -12.77 2.47
CA GLU A 138 0.56 -12.76 1.01
C GLU A 138 -0.84 -12.42 0.46
N MET A 139 -1.87 -12.45 1.31
CA MET A 139 -3.26 -12.13 0.96
C MET A 139 -3.61 -10.69 1.35
N LYS A 140 -4.24 -9.95 0.44
CA LYS A 140 -4.79 -8.61 0.72
C LYS A 140 -6.28 -8.69 1.10
N ALA A 141 -6.52 -9.19 2.31
CA ALA A 141 -7.88 -9.37 2.86
C ALA A 141 -8.31 -8.23 3.79
N THR A 142 -9.62 -8.00 3.84
CA THR A 142 -10.26 -7.02 4.73
C THR A 142 -10.10 -7.38 6.21
N SER A 143 -9.94 -8.66 6.56
CA SER A 143 -9.59 -9.09 7.93
C SER A 143 -8.38 -8.35 8.49
N TRP A 144 -7.30 -8.24 7.70
CA TRP A 144 -6.12 -7.45 8.12
C TRP A 144 -6.43 -5.96 8.26
N MET A 145 -7.33 -5.41 7.44
CA MET A 145 -7.73 -4.01 7.56
C MET A 145 -8.43 -3.73 8.89
N HIS A 146 -9.23 -4.70 9.39
CA HIS A 146 -9.85 -4.65 10.70
C HIS A 146 -8.82 -4.86 11.82
N ASP A 147 -7.96 -5.88 11.72
CA ASP A 147 -6.96 -6.21 12.73
C ASP A 147 -5.97 -5.07 12.96
N ARG A 148 -5.45 -4.48 11.88
CA ARG A 148 -4.47 -3.39 11.97
C ARG A 148 -5.05 -2.10 12.53
N LYS A 149 -6.38 -1.94 12.56
CA LYS A 149 -7.03 -0.73 13.08
C LYS A 149 -6.58 -0.47 14.53
N ARG A 150 -6.49 -1.52 15.34
CA ARG A 150 -6.02 -1.41 16.73
C ARG A 150 -4.60 -0.85 16.84
N LEU A 151 -3.70 -1.29 15.97
CA LEU A 151 -2.32 -0.79 15.93
C LEU A 151 -2.28 0.67 15.44
N ALA A 152 -3.10 1.00 14.43
CA ALA A 152 -3.21 2.36 13.93
C ALA A 152 -3.78 3.33 14.98
N ASP A 153 -4.82 2.93 15.71
CA ASP A 153 -5.45 3.73 16.77
C ASP A 153 -4.52 3.95 17.97
N ALA A 154 -3.64 2.98 18.25
CA ALA A 154 -2.66 3.05 19.34
C ALA A 154 -1.36 3.78 18.98
N MET A 155 -1.22 4.22 17.71
CA MET A 155 0.01 4.84 17.23
C MET A 155 0.21 6.22 17.88
N PRO A 156 1.37 6.48 18.51
CA PRO A 156 1.63 7.76 19.15
C PRO A 156 1.64 8.92 18.15
N ALA A 157 1.33 10.13 18.64
CA ALA A 157 1.43 11.34 17.83
C ALA A 157 2.86 11.53 17.29
N GLY A 158 2.97 11.87 16.01
CA GLY A 158 4.26 12.05 15.33
C GLY A 158 4.87 10.78 14.74
N ILE A 159 4.28 9.61 15.00
CA ILE A 159 4.65 8.35 14.34
C ILE A 159 3.83 8.17 13.07
N TYR A 160 4.49 7.78 11.99
CA TYR A 160 3.91 7.70 10.65
C TYR A 160 3.41 6.30 10.29
N ASP A 161 4.16 5.25 10.63
CA ASP A 161 3.76 3.86 10.42
C ASP A 161 4.36 2.98 11.53
N THR A 162 3.86 1.75 11.64
CA THR A 162 4.32 0.74 12.59
C THR A 162 4.81 -0.48 11.82
N PHE A 163 6.07 -0.86 12.02
CA PHE A 163 6.66 -2.04 11.41
C PHE A 163 6.36 -3.29 12.24
N LEU A 164 5.82 -4.30 11.56
CA LEU A 164 5.46 -5.59 12.11
C LEU A 164 6.69 -6.50 12.15
N LEU A 165 6.94 -7.11 13.30
CA LEU A 165 8.03 -8.04 13.50
C LEU A 165 7.49 -9.47 13.62
N ASP A 166 8.23 -10.43 13.06
CA ASP A 166 7.98 -11.84 13.34
C ASP A 166 8.46 -12.24 14.74
N ALA A 167 8.31 -13.53 15.06
CA ALA A 167 8.68 -14.07 16.38
C ALA A 167 10.20 -14.03 16.65
N ASP A 168 11.00 -13.97 15.59
CA ASP A 168 12.46 -13.93 15.66
C ASP A 168 13.00 -12.50 15.64
N GLY A 169 12.12 -11.48 15.59
CA GLY A 169 12.52 -10.06 15.57
C GLY A 169 12.92 -9.54 14.20
N ASN A 170 12.62 -10.26 13.12
CA ASN A 170 12.83 -9.78 11.76
C ASN A 170 11.78 -8.73 11.40
N MET A 171 12.21 -7.64 10.78
CA MET A 171 11.33 -6.55 10.33
C MET A 171 10.67 -6.92 9.01
N MET A 172 9.36 -7.16 9.04
CA MET A 172 8.62 -7.71 7.91
C MET A 172 8.07 -6.60 7.00
N GLU A 173 7.05 -5.88 7.45
CA GLU A 173 6.34 -4.86 6.69
C GLU A 173 5.65 -3.85 7.62
N GLY A 174 5.14 -2.74 7.09
CA GLY A 174 4.32 -1.79 7.84
C GLY A 174 2.83 -2.17 7.84
N LEU A 175 1.97 -1.36 8.48
CA LEU A 175 0.52 -1.64 8.56
C LEU A 175 -0.15 -1.71 7.17
N GLY A 176 0.42 -1.02 6.19
CA GLY A 176 -0.01 -1.04 4.79
C GLY A 176 1.10 -0.75 3.79
N ALA A 177 2.35 -1.06 4.15
CA ALA A 177 3.54 -0.73 3.38
C ALA A 177 4.55 -1.88 3.40
N ASN A 178 5.40 -1.99 2.39
CA ASN A 178 6.63 -2.79 2.50
C ASN A 178 7.73 -1.95 3.18
N PHE A 179 8.65 -2.60 3.90
CA PHE A 179 9.79 -1.95 4.57
C PHE A 179 11.10 -2.28 3.88
N TYR A 180 11.99 -1.29 3.83
CA TYR A 180 13.31 -1.40 3.22
C TYR A 180 14.36 -0.73 4.10
N ALA A 181 15.53 -1.33 4.14
CA ALA A 181 16.70 -0.77 4.80
C ALA A 181 17.93 -0.89 3.90
N ILE A 182 18.83 0.08 3.98
CA ILE A 182 20.15 0.00 3.38
C ILE A 182 21.12 -0.33 4.50
N LEU A 183 21.80 -1.46 4.36
CA LEU A 183 22.77 -1.97 5.32
C LEU A 183 24.01 -2.42 4.56
N SER A 184 25.16 -1.84 4.88
CA SER A 184 26.43 -2.11 4.20
C SER A 184 26.32 -1.94 2.68
N GLY A 185 25.69 -0.85 2.23
CA GLY A 185 25.47 -0.54 0.81
C GLY A 185 24.50 -1.45 0.05
N THR A 186 23.76 -2.34 0.74
CA THR A 186 22.81 -3.29 0.11
C THR A 186 21.38 -2.97 0.53
N LEU A 187 20.46 -2.91 -0.43
CA LEU A 187 19.03 -2.79 -0.18
C LEU A 187 18.46 -4.11 0.33
N ARG A 188 17.91 -4.10 1.54
CA ARG A 188 17.30 -5.25 2.20
C ARG A 188 15.80 -5.05 2.38
N THR A 189 15.04 -6.12 2.15
CA THR A 189 13.58 -6.18 2.35
C THR A 189 13.19 -7.63 2.58
N ALA A 190 12.15 -7.88 3.38
CA ALA A 190 11.61 -9.22 3.55
C ALA A 190 11.20 -9.84 2.20
N GLY A 191 11.66 -11.07 1.93
CA GLY A 191 11.34 -11.84 0.72
C GLY A 191 10.08 -12.68 0.80
N THR A 192 9.69 -13.09 2.01
CA THR A 192 8.51 -13.90 2.31
C THR A 192 7.82 -13.38 3.57
N GLY A 193 6.61 -13.86 3.86
CA GLY A 193 5.87 -13.41 5.06
C GLY A 193 5.39 -11.96 5.00
N VAL A 194 5.30 -11.38 3.80
CA VAL A 194 4.85 -10.01 3.53
C VAL A 194 3.93 -9.96 2.32
N LEU A 195 3.18 -8.87 2.15
CA LEU A 195 2.44 -8.64 0.92
C LEU A 195 3.40 -8.32 -0.21
N LYS A 196 3.25 -8.99 -1.36
CA LYS A 196 3.93 -8.62 -2.61
C LYS A 196 3.35 -7.30 -3.12
N GLY A 197 3.97 -6.19 -2.72
CA GLY A 197 3.50 -4.84 -3.01
C GLY A 197 3.64 -4.48 -4.49
N ILE A 198 2.70 -3.71 -5.05
CA ILE A 198 2.84 -3.21 -6.42
C ILE A 198 3.92 -2.12 -6.50
N ALA A 199 3.99 -1.23 -5.50
CA ALA A 199 5.10 -0.30 -5.36
C ALA A 199 6.45 -1.03 -5.14
N GLN A 200 6.43 -2.17 -4.44
CA GLN A 200 7.62 -3.00 -4.27
C GLN A 200 8.12 -3.56 -5.61
N GLN A 201 7.23 -4.00 -6.51
CA GLN A 201 7.65 -4.46 -7.84
C GLN A 201 8.46 -3.37 -8.58
N ILE A 202 8.02 -2.11 -8.48
CA ILE A 202 8.71 -0.98 -9.13
C ILE A 202 10.07 -0.74 -8.46
N VAL A 203 10.15 -0.76 -7.12
CA VAL A 203 11.43 -0.64 -6.41
C VAL A 203 12.41 -1.72 -6.84
N LEU A 204 11.96 -2.98 -6.92
CA LEU A 204 12.81 -4.10 -7.32
C LEU A 204 13.23 -4.03 -8.79
N GLU A 205 12.50 -3.30 -9.63
CA GLU A 205 12.84 -3.05 -11.03
C GLU A 205 13.90 -1.95 -11.17
N VAL A 206 13.79 -0.86 -10.40
CA VAL A 206 14.69 0.32 -10.54
C VAL A 206 15.93 0.28 -9.64
N ALA A 207 15.86 -0.41 -8.50
CA ALA A 207 16.97 -0.45 -7.55
C ALA A 207 18.26 -1.11 -8.07
N PRO A 208 18.25 -2.15 -8.93
CA PRO A 208 19.49 -2.79 -9.40
C PRO A 208 20.47 -1.87 -10.12
N ASP A 209 19.97 -0.78 -10.73
CA ASP A 209 20.80 0.24 -11.39
C ASP A 209 21.48 1.20 -10.40
N ILE A 210 21.10 1.14 -9.12
CA ILE A 210 21.58 2.04 -8.05
C ILE A 210 22.40 1.27 -7.03
N LEU A 211 21.90 0.13 -6.54
CA LEU A 211 22.51 -0.65 -5.47
C LEU A 211 22.07 -2.13 -5.51
N PRO A 212 22.89 -3.08 -4.99
CA PRO A 212 22.51 -4.48 -4.91
C PRO A 212 21.31 -4.69 -3.98
N ILE A 213 20.51 -5.72 -4.27
CA ILE A 213 19.30 -6.06 -3.52
C ILE A 213 19.46 -7.44 -2.90
N GLN A 214 19.04 -7.57 -1.64
CA GLN A 214 18.85 -8.84 -0.96
C GLN A 214 17.43 -8.92 -0.41
N MET A 215 16.73 -10.01 -0.75
CA MET A 215 15.36 -10.27 -0.30
C MET A 215 15.37 -11.00 1.05
N ASP A 216 16.08 -10.45 2.02
CA ASP A 216 16.10 -10.89 3.40
C ASP A 216 15.73 -9.74 4.35
N ALA A 217 14.94 -10.08 5.36
CA ALA A 217 14.52 -9.11 6.36
C ALA A 217 15.72 -8.68 7.21
N VAL A 218 15.76 -7.41 7.61
CA VAL A 218 16.70 -6.95 8.64
C VAL A 218 16.14 -7.29 10.01
N HIS A 219 17.01 -7.69 10.93
CA HIS A 219 16.63 -7.94 12.31
C HIS A 219 16.57 -6.63 13.09
N VAL A 220 15.63 -6.50 14.04
CA VAL A 220 15.41 -5.28 14.84
C VAL A 220 16.67 -4.79 15.57
N SER A 221 17.55 -5.69 15.99
CA SER A 221 18.83 -5.32 16.62
C SER A 221 19.81 -4.59 15.68
N GLN A 222 19.56 -4.60 14.37
CA GLN A 222 20.38 -3.95 13.36
C GLN A 222 19.92 -2.52 13.07
N ILE A 223 18.83 -2.02 13.68
CA ILE A 223 18.30 -0.66 13.44
C ILE A 223 19.40 0.40 13.58
N GLY A 224 20.23 0.32 14.62
CA GLY A 224 21.33 1.27 14.84
C GLY A 224 22.51 1.15 13.86
N GLN A 225 22.49 0.17 12.96
CA GLN A 225 23.50 -0.05 11.92
C GLN A 225 23.00 0.34 10.52
N LEU A 226 21.72 0.68 10.39
CA LEU A 226 21.14 1.03 9.10
C LEU A 226 21.70 2.37 8.62
N GLU A 227 22.10 2.42 7.35
CA GLU A 227 22.61 3.62 6.69
C GLU A 227 21.44 4.52 6.27
N GLU A 228 20.39 3.90 5.70
CA GLU A 228 19.15 4.55 5.28
C GLU A 228 17.98 3.57 5.42
N SER A 229 16.75 4.06 5.48
CA SER A 229 15.57 3.20 5.42
C SER A 229 14.38 3.93 4.80
N PHE A 230 13.42 3.18 4.28
CA PHE A 230 12.20 3.73 3.71
C PHE A 230 11.07 2.70 3.71
N LEU A 231 9.85 3.18 3.46
CA LEU A 231 8.68 2.33 3.24
C LEU A 231 8.03 2.62 1.90
N THR A 232 7.29 1.64 1.36
CA THR A 232 6.54 1.83 0.11
C THR A 232 5.11 1.35 0.14
N SER A 233 4.23 2.06 -0.59
CA SER A 233 2.88 1.60 -0.92
C SER A 233 2.39 2.30 -2.18
N SER A 234 1.37 1.77 -2.87
CA SER A 234 0.86 2.35 -4.13
C SER A 234 0.50 3.84 -3.99
N SER A 235 -0.12 4.23 -2.87
CA SER A 235 -0.54 5.62 -2.63
C SER A 235 0.56 6.53 -2.06
N ARG A 236 1.68 5.95 -1.60
CA ARG A 236 2.76 6.73 -0.96
C ARG A 236 4.03 6.79 -1.80
N GLY A 237 4.20 5.92 -2.80
CA GLY A 237 5.50 5.74 -3.44
C GLY A 237 6.55 5.35 -2.41
N ILE A 238 7.72 5.98 -2.46
CA ILE A 238 8.80 5.83 -1.47
C ILE A 238 8.72 6.97 -0.43
N ILE A 239 8.63 6.60 0.85
CA ILE A 239 8.71 7.52 2.00
C ILE A 239 9.96 7.21 2.81
N PRO A 240 10.93 8.14 2.91
CA PRO A 240 12.11 7.95 3.75
C PRO A 240 11.75 7.80 5.23
N VAL A 241 12.40 6.87 5.91
CA VAL A 241 12.25 6.62 7.34
C VAL A 241 13.58 6.94 8.00
N VAL A 242 13.55 7.92 8.90
CA VAL A 242 14.76 8.52 9.50
C VAL A 242 14.91 8.21 10.98
N ALA A 243 13.87 7.65 11.60
CA ALA A 243 13.93 7.14 12.96
C ALA A 243 13.00 5.94 13.15
N ILE A 244 13.46 4.94 13.89
CA ILE A 244 12.67 3.76 14.29
C ILE A 244 12.85 3.55 15.79
N ASP A 245 11.75 3.50 16.54
CA ASP A 245 11.76 3.36 18.01
C ASP A 245 12.62 4.42 18.72
N GLY A 246 12.68 5.63 18.15
CA GLY A 246 13.49 6.74 18.65
C GLY A 246 14.98 6.65 18.32
N ILE A 247 15.43 5.58 17.66
CA ILE A 247 16.80 5.45 17.15
C ILE A 247 16.85 6.11 15.77
N LEU A 248 17.75 7.09 15.61
CA LEU A 248 18.00 7.74 14.32
C LEU A 248 18.69 6.77 13.36
N ILE A 249 18.24 6.77 12.12
CA ILE A 249 18.84 6.03 11.00
C ILE A 249 19.84 6.94 10.30
N GLY A 250 21.09 6.48 10.15
CA GLY A 250 22.16 7.30 9.58
C GLY A 250 22.28 8.67 10.26
N ALA A 251 22.14 9.74 9.47
CA ALA A 251 22.20 11.13 9.96
C ALA A 251 20.85 11.70 10.42
N GLY A 252 19.79 10.89 10.50
CA GLY A 252 18.44 11.35 10.84
C GLY A 252 17.76 12.17 9.74
N VAL A 253 18.25 12.06 8.51
CA VAL A 253 17.70 12.71 7.30
C VAL A 253 17.71 11.72 6.14
N PRO A 254 16.85 11.88 5.11
CA PRO A 254 16.85 11.01 3.94
C PRO A 254 18.21 11.04 3.22
N GLY A 255 18.85 9.88 3.10
CA GLY A 255 20.18 9.74 2.52
C GLY A 255 20.22 9.72 0.99
N PRO A 256 21.43 9.72 0.39
CA PRO A 256 21.60 9.83 -1.05
C PRO A 256 21.00 8.66 -1.85
N LEU A 257 21.07 7.42 -1.34
CA LEU A 257 20.58 6.25 -2.08
C LEU A 257 19.05 6.23 -2.11
N THR A 258 18.39 6.56 -1.01
CA THR A 258 16.93 6.71 -0.94
C THR A 258 16.46 7.84 -1.86
N ARG A 259 17.19 8.97 -1.93
CA ARG A 259 16.88 10.06 -2.87
C ARG A 259 17.01 9.63 -4.34
N GLN A 260 18.05 8.85 -4.68
CA GLN A 260 18.21 8.28 -6.02
C GLN A 260 17.06 7.32 -6.35
N LEU A 261 16.69 6.45 -5.41
CA LEU A 261 15.55 5.54 -5.55
C LEU A 261 14.22 6.29 -5.74
N ILE A 262 13.98 7.37 -4.99
CA ILE A 262 12.80 8.24 -5.17
C ILE A 262 12.78 8.83 -6.57
N ALA A 263 13.90 9.35 -7.07
CA ALA A 263 13.98 9.93 -8.41
C ALA A 263 13.72 8.88 -9.49
N ALA A 264 14.36 7.71 -9.40
CA ALA A 264 14.17 6.60 -10.33
C ALA A 264 12.73 6.07 -10.30
N TYR A 265 12.15 5.90 -9.11
CA TYR A 265 10.75 5.47 -8.95
C TYR A 265 9.78 6.48 -9.59
N ARG A 266 9.97 7.78 -9.36
CA ARG A 266 9.11 8.83 -9.96
C ARG A 266 9.20 8.83 -11.49
N ALA A 267 10.43 8.78 -12.03
CA ALA A 267 10.65 8.70 -13.47
C ALA A 267 9.99 7.45 -14.08
N TRP A 268 10.07 6.31 -13.39
CA TRP A 268 9.40 5.08 -13.80
C TRP A 268 7.87 5.26 -13.80
N VAL A 269 7.28 5.82 -12.73
CA VAL A 269 5.84 6.08 -12.66
C VAL A 269 5.37 6.93 -13.83
N ASP A 270 6.04 8.06 -14.08
CA ASP A 270 5.65 9.01 -15.13
C ASP A 270 5.67 8.38 -16.53
N ALA A 271 6.61 7.46 -16.77
CA ALA A 271 6.75 6.74 -18.04
C ALA A 271 5.74 5.60 -18.23
N HIS A 272 5.10 5.11 -17.18
CA HIS A 272 4.28 3.87 -17.20
C HIS A 272 2.82 4.08 -16.79
N LEU A 273 2.34 5.32 -16.73
CA LEU A 273 0.93 5.59 -16.52
C LEU A 273 0.09 5.03 -17.68
N GLU A 274 -0.89 4.19 -17.34
CA GLU A 274 -1.86 3.65 -18.28
C GLU A 274 -3.20 4.37 -18.15
N ALA A 275 -3.97 4.46 -19.24
CA ALA A 275 -5.34 4.94 -19.15
C ALA A 275 -6.17 3.98 -18.29
N LEU A 276 -7.05 4.55 -17.46
CA LEU A 276 -8.09 3.80 -16.78
C LEU A 276 -9.16 3.34 -17.79
#